data_AF-A0A0B6Y8R9-F1
#
_entry.id   AF-A0A0B6Y8R9-F1
#
_cell.length_a   1.000
_cell.length_b   1.000
_cell.length_c   1.000
_cell.angle_alpha   90.00
_cell.angle_beta   90.00
_cell.angle_gamma   90.00
#
_symmetry.space_group_name_H-M   'P 1'
#
loop_
_entity.id
_entity.type
_entity.pdbx_description
1 polymer ?
#
loop_
_entity_poly.entity_id
_entity_poly.type
_entity_poly.pdbx_seq_one_letter_code
_entity_poly.pdbx_strand_id
1 'polypeptide(L)' 'TGTIWILYNDGTQLGVKSSEATMTYIDQDGGRSRYMDTDVVPDIVKLKLEKLPKVVDILMRSQATTISGPLI' A
#
# COMPACT_ATOMS: atom_id res chain seq x y z
N THR A 1 0.75 6.75 -13.36
CA THR A 1 1.63 5.91 -12.52
C THR A 1 0.96 5.69 -11.18
N GLY A 2 0.67 4.44 -10.81
CA GLY A 2 -0.08 4.10 -9.61
C GLY A 2 0.86 3.77 -8.45
N THR A 3 0.62 4.38 -7.28
CA THR A 3 1.26 3.98 -6.03
C THR A 3 0.17 3.62 -5.04
N ILE A 4 0.29 2.46 -4.40
CA ILE A 4 -0.58 2.08 -3.29
C ILE A 4 0.15 2.44 -2.01
N TRP A 5 -0.49 3.26 -1.18
CA TRP A 5 -0.02 3.56 0.18
C TRP A 5 -0.94 2.90 1.19
N ILE A 6 -0.33 2.19 2.14
CA ILE A 6 -1.02 1.61 3.28
C ILE A 6 -0.46 2.28 4.53
N LEU A 7 -1.34 2.90 5.32
CA LEU A 7 -1.08 3.28 6.70
C LEU A 7 -1.59 2.15 7.59
N TYR A 8 -0.70 1.54 8.36
CA TYR A 8 -1.06 0.50 9.32
C TYR A 8 -1.46 1.08 10.67
N ASN A 9 -2.20 0.31 11.47
CA ASN A 9 -2.69 0.74 12.78
C ASN A 9 -1.59 1.04 13.79
N ASP A 10 -0.37 0.55 13.56
CA ASP A 10 0.80 0.82 14.39
C ASP A 10 1.52 2.13 13.98
N GLY A 11 1.00 2.86 12.99
CA GLY A 11 1.58 4.11 12.49
C GLY A 11 2.61 3.93 11.37
N THR A 12 3.03 2.69 11.08
CA THR A 12 3.95 2.41 9.98
C THR A 12 3.27 2.59 8.62
N GLN A 13 4.05 2.90 7.59
CA GLN A 13 3.54 3.10 6.24
C GLN A 13 4.27 2.25 5.22
N LEU A 14 3.54 1.77 4.21
CA LEU A 14 4.09 1.02 3.10
C LEU A 14 3.56 1.58 1.78
N GLY A 15 4.48 2.08 0.95
CA GLY A 15 4.21 2.54 -0.40
C GLY A 15 4.77 1.55 -1.43
N VAL A 16 3.95 1.08 -2.36
CA VAL A 16 4.37 0.19 -3.46
C VAL A 16 4.06 0.86 -4.79
N LYS A 17 5.11 1.10 -5.59
CA LYS A 17 4.99 1.65 -6.94
C LYS A 17 4.84 0.52 -7.97
N SER A 18 3.75 0.55 -8.74
CA SER A 18 3.47 -0.50 -9.72
C SER A 18 4.41 -0.49 -10.94
N SER A 19 5.01 0.65 -11.28
CA SER A 19 5.82 0.82 -12.49
C SER A 19 7.28 0.42 -12.33
N GLU A 20 7.80 0.39 -11.10
CA GLU A 20 9.24 0.26 -10.83
C GLU A 20 9.54 -0.85 -9.80
N ALA A 21 8.53 -1.67 -9.44
CA ALA A 21 8.59 -2.69 -8.39
C ALA A 21 9.30 -2.21 -7.09
N THR A 22 9.23 -0.91 -6.81
CA THR A 22 9.95 -0.30 -5.68
C THR A 22 9.00 -0.07 -4.53
N MET A 23 9.53 -0.36 -3.35
CA MET A 23 8.81 -0.25 -2.10
C MET A 23 9.45 0.82 -1.22
N THR A 24 8.62 1.61 -0.56
CA THR A 24 9.01 2.52 0.51
C THR A 24 8.35 2.07 1.79
N TYR A 25 9.15 1.87 2.83
CA TYR A 25 8.66 1.64 4.20
C TYR A 25 8.99 2.86 5.05
N ILE A 26 8.03 3.29 5.86
CA ILE A 26 8.22 4.33 6.88
C ILE A 26 7.88 3.69 8.23
N ASP A 27 8.84 3.69 9.15
CA ASP A 27 8.63 3.17 10.50
C ASP A 27 7.86 4.17 11.38
N GLN A 28 7.65 3.81 12.65
CA GLN A 28 6.88 4.60 13.61
C GLN A 28 7.57 5.91 14.00
N ASP A 29 8.90 5.95 13.88
CA ASP A 29 9.73 7.12 14.18
C ASP A 29 9.91 8.03 12.96
N GLY A 30 9.32 7.67 11.82
CA GLY A 30 9.43 8.39 10.56
C GLY A 30 10.68 8.01 9.74
N GLY A 31 11.46 7.02 10.18
CA GLY A 31 12.59 6.47 9.46
C GLY A 31 12.14 5.84 8.15
N ARG A 32 12.83 6.19 7.05
CA ARG A 32 12.42 5.80 5.69
C ARG A 32 13.43 4.86 5.07
N SER A 33 12.95 3.68 4.67
CA SER A 33 13.72 2.69 3.93
C SER A 33 13.13 2.46 2.55
N ARG A 34 13.98 2.30 1.55
CA ARG A 34 13.59 1.95 0.17
C ARG A 34 14.11 0.56 -0.14
N TYR A 35 13.28 -0.26 -0.77
CA TYR A 35 13.62 -1.61 -1.21
C TYR A 35 13.27 -1.79 -2.68
N MET A 36 14.16 -2.44 -3.41
CA MET A 36 13.98 -2.98 -4.76
C MET A 36 13.74 -4.50 -4.70
N ASP A 37 13.48 -5.12 -5.85
CA ASP A 37 13.22 -6.55 -5.98
C ASP A 37 14.42 -7.44 -5.60
N THR A 38 15.64 -6.92 -5.75
CA THR A 38 16.89 -7.62 -5.39
C THR A 38 17.31 -7.44 -3.94
N ASP A 39 16.66 -6.54 -3.20
CA ASP A 39 17.05 -6.22 -1.82
C ASP A 39 16.58 -7.29 -0.84
N VAL A 40 17.39 -7.51 0.21
CA VAL A 40 16.96 -8.30 1.35
C VAL A 40 15.99 -7.45 2.19
N VAL A 41 14.71 -7.81 2.11
CA VAL A 41 13.64 -7.12 2.83
C VAL A 41 13.55 -7.65 4.28
N PRO A 42 13.49 -6.78 5.30
CA PRO A 42 13.27 -7.19 6.68
C PRO A 42 11.92 -7.88 6.89
N ASP A 43 11.87 -8.84 7.82
CA ASP A 43 10.67 -9.66 8.04
C ASP A 43 9.45 -8.84 8.47
N ILE A 44 9.66 -7.76 9.24
CA ILE A 44 8.58 -6.84 9.59
C ILE A 44 7.90 -6.25 8.35
N VAL A 45 8.67 -5.91 7.30
CA VAL A 45 8.13 -5.35 6.06
C VAL A 45 7.42 -6.43 5.24
N LYS A 46 7.95 -7.67 5.23
CA LYS A 46 7.28 -8.82 4.59
C LYS A 46 5.91 -9.11 5.22
N LEU A 47 5.82 -9.11 6.54
CA LEU A 47 4.56 -9.30 7.28
C LEU A 47 3.51 -8.25 6.93
N LYS A 48 3.94 -7.00 6.68
CA LYS A 48 3.06 -5.93 6.20
C LYS A 48 2.60 -6.19 4.76
N LEU A 49 3.54 -6.55 3.87
CA LEU A 49 3.25 -6.88 2.47
C LEU A 49 2.21 -7.98 2.30
N GLU A 50 2.17 -8.98 3.19
CA GLU A 50 1.16 -10.05 3.16
C GLU A 50 -0.28 -9.52 3.22
N LYS A 51 -0.50 -8.31 3.73
CA LYS A 51 -1.84 -7.69 3.80
C LYS A 51 -2.21 -6.93 2.52
N LEU A 52 -1.24 -6.60 1.68
CA LEU A 52 -1.44 -5.82 0.46
C LEU A 52 -2.46 -6.44 -0.51
N PRO A 53 -2.47 -7.77 -0.80
CA PRO A 53 -3.46 -8.35 -1.69
C PRO A 53 -4.90 -8.12 -1.23
N LYS A 54 -5.17 -8.26 0.09
CA LYS A 54 -6.49 -7.98 0.66
C LYS A 54 -6.88 -6.51 0.52
N VAL A 55 -5.92 -5.59 0.71
CA VAL A 55 -6.17 -4.14 0.52
C VAL A 55 -6.51 -3.84 -0.95
N VAL A 56 -5.76 -4.41 -1.89
CA VAL A 56 -6.04 -4.28 -3.32
C VAL A 56 -7.44 -4.82 -3.64
N ASP A 57 -7.79 -6.00 -3.15
CA ASP A 57 -9.12 -6.59 -3.36
C ASP A 57 -10.24 -5.69 -2.83
N ILE A 58 -10.08 -5.13 -1.63
CA ILE A 58 -11.05 -4.18 -1.05
C ILE A 58 -11.17 -2.95 -1.95
N LEU A 59 -10.04 -2.35 -2.34
CA LEU A 59 -10.02 -1.13 -3.17
C LEU A 59 -10.67 -1.36 -4.54
N MET A 60 -10.42 -2.51 -5.16
CA MET A 60 -11.01 -2.89 -6.43
C MET A 60 -12.51 -3.17 -6.31
N ARG A 61 -12.97 -3.76 -5.20
CA ARG A 61 -14.39 -4.00 -4.92
C ARG A 61 -15.14 -2.73 -4.52
N SER A 62 -14.46 -1.73 -3.94
CA SER A 62 -15.08 -0.44 -3.61
C SER A 62 -15.40 0.42 -4.84
N GLN A 63 -15.19 -0.06 -6.06
CA GLN A 63 -15.83 0.50 -7.25
C GLN A 63 -17.31 0.14 -7.31
N ALA A 64 -18.13 0.77 -6.46
CA ALA A 64 -19.56 1.00 -6.70
C ALA A 64 -20.14 1.97 -5.65
N THR A 65 -19.66 3.20 -5.63
CA THR A 65 -20.57 4.33 -5.33
C THR A 65 -20.16 5.51 -6.20
N THR A 66 -20.23 5.31 -7.52
CA THR A 66 -20.59 6.43 -8.38
C THR A 66 -21.95 6.89 -7.86
N ILE A 67 -22.00 8.08 -7.29
CA ILE A 67 -23.24 8.72 -6.86
C ILE A 67 -24.01 9.04 -8.15
N SER A 68 -24.63 8.03 -8.76
CA SER A 68 -25.67 8.20 -9.75
C SER A 68 -26.94 8.55 -8.99
N GLY A 69 -26.98 9.75 -8.42
CA GLY A 69 -28.23 10.30 -7.89
C GLY A 69 -29.19 10.54 -9.05
N PRO A 70 -30.50 10.23 -8.91
CA PRO A 70 -31.47 10.54 -9.93
C PRO A 70 -31.64 12.06 -10.09
N LEU A 71 -31.95 12.47 -11.32
CA LEU A 71 -32.38 13.82 -11.73
C LEU A 71 -33.48 14.34 -10.78
N ILE A 72 -33.26 15.54 -10.20
CA ILE A 72 -34.32 16.47 -9.82
C ILE A 72 -33.89 17.87 -10.25
#